data_AF-A0A3M7FF53-F1
#
_entry.id   AF-A0A3M7FF53-F1
#
_cell.length_a   1.000
_cell.length_b   1.000
_cell.length_c   1.000
_cell.angle_alpha   90.00
_cell.angle_beta   90.00
_cell.angle_gamma   90.00
#
_symmetry.space_group_name_H-M   'P 1'
#
loop_
_entity.id
_entity.type
_entity.pdbx_description
1 polymer ?
#
loop_
_entity_poly.entity_id
_entity_poly.type
_entity_poly.pdbx_seq_one_letter_code
_entity_poly.pdbx_strand_id
1 'polypeptide(L)'
;MGGSAFALASAEGRLRLQTPRMTPEVYHNLKVICTNRLRSCLPDCTEVATLTEAPEKSDYGDVDFIISYPKESESPTPDWSDLANAIGAAGFIWHGPKTASFAVPQDGSTHPKPAVRYHLQSDDSQNSWRSDQSSEKSYAQIDLELVEDELFDWHTFYASYGDMSSLLGHIVRNLGFTCSDRGLWLRLQELDDCKRQPIPLNIADEDGTILLSHEKSQVMQFLNLDAEVYEKGFATRHQLFEWLGKCRLIEWEAIDIRRDNADERRREGKRGVFAAFLNEWLPANRPSATNLDPVAHDTNDKHSPEPKDVKTTATKDANARTKLRARRSELAQEAVTFFAKREEYARKHAAIVRNVRNAIASNMLKDILKQVTGKNDNKKLNEIIRGFKRFVHVPTLSGFNFVENSRADPIAVPAGKDEGKEHTRIVLEISEEAHPDPDSEVGELLRERQVTYENGRVETKYDLVDRDAVTTWLAQHWEELKALERQKRRL
;
A
#
# COMPACT_ATOMS: atom_id res chain seq x y z
N MET A 1 0.73 2.68 23.08
CA MET A 1 1.37 2.18 24.31
C MET A 1 0.98 0.71 24.41
N GLY A 2 1.94 -0.19 24.29
CA GLY A 2 1.76 -1.65 24.39
C GLY A 2 1.68 -2.14 25.84
N GLY A 3 1.54 -3.45 26.05
CA GLY A 3 1.50 -4.09 27.38
C GLY A 3 0.15 -4.13 28.10
N SER A 4 -0.96 -3.86 27.41
CA SER A 4 -2.30 -3.79 28.02
C SER A 4 -3.23 -4.94 27.63
N ALA A 5 -2.73 -6.02 27.03
CA ALA A 5 -3.56 -7.11 26.52
C ALA A 5 -4.40 -7.76 27.64
N PHE A 6 -3.83 -7.90 28.83
CA PHE A 6 -4.50 -8.52 29.99
C PHE A 6 -5.38 -7.55 30.79
N ALA A 7 -5.39 -6.24 30.46
CA ALA A 7 -6.13 -5.25 31.23
C ALA A 7 -7.65 -5.47 31.19
N LEU A 8 -8.16 -5.98 30.06
CA LEU A 8 -9.58 -6.27 29.79
C LEU A 8 -9.85 -7.75 29.52
N ALA A 9 -8.89 -8.63 29.85
CA ALA A 9 -9.02 -10.05 29.64
C ALA A 9 -9.51 -10.77 30.90
N SER A 10 -10.33 -11.82 30.72
CA SER A 10 -10.85 -12.64 31.83
C SER A 10 -10.83 -14.13 31.50
N ALA A 11 -10.76 -14.94 32.55
CA ALA A 11 -10.95 -16.38 32.52
C ALA A 11 -11.83 -16.80 33.70
N GLU A 12 -12.68 -17.81 33.51
CA GLU A 12 -13.67 -18.26 34.50
C GLU A 12 -12.97 -18.67 35.82
N GLY A 13 -13.43 -18.10 36.94
CA GLY A 13 -12.88 -18.37 38.27
C GLY A 13 -11.43 -17.93 38.47
N ARG A 14 -10.87 -17.08 37.59
CA ARG A 14 -9.48 -16.59 37.70
C ARG A 14 -9.41 -15.10 38.02
N LEU A 15 -8.34 -14.73 38.71
CA LEU A 15 -7.96 -13.35 38.97
C LEU A 15 -7.43 -12.68 37.70
N ARG A 16 -7.54 -11.35 37.63
CA ARG A 16 -6.94 -10.57 36.55
C ARG A 16 -5.43 -10.54 36.71
N LEU A 17 -4.71 -10.93 35.67
CA LEU A 17 -3.24 -10.86 35.64
C LEU A 17 -2.80 -9.41 35.46
N GLN A 18 -2.03 -8.90 36.42
CA GLN A 18 -1.50 -7.55 36.36
C GLN A 18 -0.23 -7.51 35.51
N THR A 19 -0.25 -6.73 34.43
CA THR A 19 0.90 -6.51 33.54
C THR A 19 1.39 -5.05 33.61
N PRO A 20 1.96 -4.59 34.74
CA PRO A 20 2.46 -3.23 34.82
C PRO A 20 3.69 -3.03 33.92
N ARG A 21 3.99 -1.76 33.61
CA ARG A 21 5.19 -1.38 32.84
C ARG A 21 6.46 -1.89 33.56
N MET A 22 7.41 -2.41 32.78
CA MET A 22 8.68 -2.95 33.24
C MET A 22 9.78 -1.88 33.23
N THR A 23 10.68 -1.96 34.20
CA THR A 23 11.95 -1.23 34.16
C THR A 23 12.86 -1.82 33.08
N PRO A 24 13.90 -1.09 32.62
CA PRO A 24 14.88 -1.65 31.69
C PRO A 24 15.52 -2.93 32.22
N GLU A 25 15.86 -3.01 33.51
CA GLU A 25 16.46 -4.21 34.10
C GLU A 25 15.56 -5.44 34.00
N VAL A 26 14.28 -5.30 34.40
CA VAL A 26 13.28 -6.39 34.32
C VAL A 26 13.08 -6.82 32.87
N TYR A 27 12.96 -5.86 31.96
CA TYR A 27 12.77 -6.11 30.53
C TYR A 27 13.94 -6.90 29.92
N HIS A 28 15.18 -6.47 30.14
CA HIS A 28 16.36 -7.15 29.59
C HIS A 28 16.55 -8.54 30.20
N ASN A 29 16.29 -8.70 31.51
CA ASN A 29 16.35 -10.00 32.17
C ASN A 29 15.32 -10.97 31.57
N LEU A 30 14.06 -10.53 31.40
CA LEU A 30 13.00 -11.34 30.80
C LEU A 30 13.29 -11.68 29.33
N LYS A 31 13.85 -10.74 28.55
CA LYS A 31 14.32 -11.03 27.19
C LYS A 31 15.25 -12.24 27.17
N VAL A 32 16.26 -12.26 28.03
CA VAL A 32 17.22 -13.38 28.11
C VAL A 32 16.53 -14.67 28.55
N ILE A 33 15.72 -14.62 29.62
CA ILE A 33 15.04 -15.79 30.17
C ILE A 33 14.08 -16.41 29.13
N CYS A 34 13.21 -15.59 28.54
CA CYS A 34 12.23 -16.06 27.56
C CYS A 34 12.93 -16.54 26.27
N THR A 35 13.98 -15.88 25.80
CA THR A 35 14.79 -16.36 24.66
C THR A 35 15.32 -17.77 24.91
N ASN A 36 15.90 -18.01 26.09
CA ASN A 36 16.46 -19.31 26.44
C ASN A 36 15.38 -20.39 26.55
N ARG A 37 14.23 -20.07 27.14
CA ARG A 37 13.08 -20.99 27.22
C ARG A 37 12.52 -21.34 25.86
N LEU A 38 12.30 -20.34 25.00
CA LEU A 38 11.82 -20.52 23.63
C LEU A 38 12.77 -21.42 22.84
N ARG A 39 14.07 -21.12 22.86
CA ARG A 39 15.08 -21.96 22.17
C ARG A 39 15.17 -23.39 22.72
N SER A 40 14.84 -23.60 23.99
CA SER A 40 14.88 -24.93 24.61
C SER A 40 13.65 -25.78 24.27
N CYS A 41 12.52 -25.15 23.92
CA CYS A 41 11.27 -25.87 23.62
C CYS A 41 10.91 -25.92 22.13
N LEU A 42 11.58 -25.13 21.30
CA LEU A 42 11.40 -25.11 19.84
C LEU A 42 12.47 -25.99 19.16
N PRO A 43 12.20 -26.50 17.95
CA PRO A 43 13.21 -27.21 17.15
C PRO A 43 14.46 -26.35 16.91
N ASP A 44 15.63 -26.98 16.81
CA ASP A 44 16.92 -26.28 16.59
C ASP A 44 16.97 -25.44 15.31
N CYS A 45 16.14 -25.79 14.31
CA CYS A 45 16.04 -25.05 13.04
C CYS A 45 15.13 -23.81 13.12
N THR A 46 14.45 -23.58 14.24
CA THR A 46 13.54 -22.45 14.41
C THR A 46 14.29 -21.20 14.83
N GLU A 47 14.17 -20.14 14.03
CA GLU A 47 14.76 -18.85 14.37
C GLU A 47 13.88 -18.13 15.40
N VAL A 48 14.52 -17.51 16.39
CA VAL A 48 13.86 -16.73 17.44
C VAL A 48 14.58 -15.41 17.57
N ALA A 49 13.85 -14.32 17.31
CA ALA A 49 14.34 -12.96 17.44
C ALA A 49 13.45 -12.19 18.43
N THR A 50 14.06 -11.27 19.17
CA THR A 50 13.32 -10.22 19.87
C THR A 50 13.36 -8.95 19.04
N LEU A 51 12.24 -8.24 18.93
CA LEU A 51 12.26 -6.95 18.26
C LEU A 51 13.16 -5.96 18.99
N THR A 52 13.89 -5.19 18.19
CA THR A 52 14.71 -4.09 18.70
C THR A 52 13.80 -2.92 19.00
N GLU A 53 13.94 -2.34 20.18
CA GLU A 53 13.07 -1.26 20.63
C GLU A 53 13.50 0.09 20.06
N ALA A 54 12.58 1.05 20.06
CA ALA A 54 12.98 2.44 19.84
C ALA A 54 14.00 2.87 20.91
N PRO A 55 15.09 3.58 20.53
CA PRO A 55 16.10 4.03 21.49
C PRO A 55 15.50 4.93 22.58
N GLU A 56 16.19 5.01 23.72
CA GLU A 56 15.85 5.92 24.85
C GLU A 56 14.52 5.60 25.58
N LYS A 57 13.91 4.43 25.38
CA LYS A 57 12.74 4.01 26.18
C LYS A 57 13.12 3.87 27.66
N SER A 58 12.41 4.61 28.52
CA SER A 58 12.57 4.57 29.98
C SER A 58 11.85 3.38 30.63
N ASP A 59 10.83 2.83 29.98
CA ASP A 59 10.01 1.72 30.46
C ASP A 59 9.37 0.93 29.29
N TYR A 60 8.95 -0.30 29.57
CA TYR A 60 8.50 -1.27 28.55
C TYR A 60 7.14 -1.86 28.94
N GLY A 61 6.25 -2.11 27.97
CA GLY A 61 4.92 -2.67 28.25
C GLY A 61 4.87 -4.17 28.04
N ASP A 62 5.60 -4.61 27.04
CA ASP A 62 5.63 -5.92 26.45
C ASP A 62 7.07 -6.28 26.05
N VAL A 63 7.30 -7.56 25.78
CA VAL A 63 8.48 -8.06 25.06
C VAL A 63 7.99 -8.76 23.81
N ASP A 64 8.31 -8.21 22.64
CA ASP A 64 7.93 -8.79 21.36
C ASP A 64 8.98 -9.79 20.86
N PHE A 65 8.54 -11.01 20.57
CA PHE A 65 9.33 -12.03 19.90
C PHE A 65 8.71 -12.42 18.57
N ILE A 66 9.58 -12.68 17.60
CA ILE A 66 9.25 -13.31 16.33
C ILE A 66 9.86 -14.70 16.33
N ILE A 67 9.06 -15.66 15.88
CA ILE A 67 9.45 -17.07 15.74
C ILE A 67 9.25 -17.46 14.28
N SER A 68 10.28 -18.03 13.66
CA SER A 68 10.17 -18.53 12.29
C SER A 68 9.34 -19.81 12.24
N TYR A 69 8.62 -20.03 11.14
CA TYR A 69 7.95 -21.30 10.89
C TYR A 69 7.95 -21.66 9.40
N PRO A 70 8.00 -22.96 9.08
CA PRO A 70 8.01 -23.42 7.69
C PRO A 70 6.63 -23.24 7.05
N LYS A 71 6.62 -22.63 5.86
CA LYS A 71 5.42 -22.38 5.05
C LYS A 71 4.78 -23.67 4.52
N GLU A 72 5.61 -24.68 4.25
CA GLU A 72 5.24 -25.99 3.73
C GLU A 72 5.76 -27.09 4.67
N SER A 73 5.00 -27.43 5.72
CA SER A 73 5.20 -28.71 6.41
C SER A 73 3.95 -29.15 7.17
N GLU A 74 3.77 -30.46 7.19
CA GLU A 74 2.85 -31.27 8.00
C GLU A 74 3.08 -31.12 9.53
N SER A 75 4.04 -30.29 9.93
CA SER A 75 4.31 -29.92 11.31
C SER A 75 3.24 -28.93 11.80
N PRO A 76 2.43 -29.29 12.82
CA PRO A 76 1.45 -28.36 13.36
C PRO A 76 2.16 -27.11 13.89
N THR A 77 1.59 -25.94 13.61
CA THR A 77 1.95 -24.70 14.30
C THR A 77 2.05 -24.96 15.81
N PRO A 78 3.07 -24.41 16.52
CA PRO A 78 3.24 -24.68 17.93
C PRO A 78 1.94 -24.37 18.69
N ASP A 79 1.52 -25.30 19.53
CA ASP A 79 0.33 -25.09 20.36
C ASP A 79 0.63 -23.97 21.38
N TRP A 80 -0.21 -22.94 21.37
CA TRP A 80 -0.01 -21.77 22.22
C TRP A 80 -0.06 -22.10 23.72
N SER A 81 -0.82 -23.11 24.13
CA SER A 81 -0.84 -23.58 25.52
C SER A 81 0.47 -24.26 25.89
N ASP A 82 1.00 -25.12 25.03
CA ASP A 82 2.30 -25.77 25.26
C ASP A 82 3.42 -24.73 25.35
N LEU A 83 3.42 -23.76 24.44
CA LEU A 83 4.38 -22.66 24.45
C LEU A 83 4.24 -21.79 25.70
N ALA A 84 3.01 -21.47 26.12
CA ALA A 84 2.75 -20.74 27.37
C ALA A 84 3.37 -21.44 28.57
N ASN A 85 3.18 -22.76 28.68
CA ASN A 85 3.73 -23.57 29.76
C ASN A 85 5.26 -23.62 29.69
N ALA A 86 5.83 -23.80 28.50
CA ALA A 86 7.27 -23.88 28.29
C ALA A 86 8.00 -22.58 28.66
N ILE A 87 7.42 -21.42 28.35
CA ILE A 87 7.99 -20.12 28.76
C ILE A 87 7.66 -19.75 30.21
N GLY A 88 6.84 -20.55 30.90
CA GLY A 88 6.48 -20.38 32.31
C GLY A 88 5.41 -19.32 32.57
N ALA A 89 4.51 -19.10 31.61
CA ALA A 89 3.42 -18.14 31.73
C ALA A 89 2.32 -18.61 32.71
N ALA A 90 1.67 -17.66 33.36
CA ALA A 90 0.47 -17.90 34.17
C ALA A 90 -0.81 -17.96 33.32
N GLY A 91 -0.81 -17.26 32.19
CA GLY A 91 -1.92 -17.28 31.25
C GLY A 91 -1.53 -16.70 29.90
N PHE A 92 -2.40 -16.90 28.93
CA PHE A 92 -2.19 -16.46 27.55
C PHE A 92 -3.49 -16.00 26.90
N ILE A 93 -3.40 -15.08 25.94
CA ILE A 93 -4.48 -14.61 25.10
C ILE A 93 -4.15 -15.01 23.67
N TRP A 94 -5.06 -15.73 23.03
CA TRP A 94 -4.93 -16.14 21.65
C TRP A 94 -5.64 -15.11 20.75
N HIS A 95 -4.86 -14.31 20.00
CA HIS A 95 -5.39 -13.27 19.10
C HIS A 95 -5.70 -13.80 17.70
N GLY A 96 -4.93 -14.78 17.22
CA GLY A 96 -5.09 -15.35 15.89
C GLY A 96 -4.12 -16.50 15.64
N PRO A 97 -4.18 -17.16 14.48
CA PRO A 97 -3.39 -18.36 14.20
C PRO A 97 -1.87 -18.16 14.37
N LYS A 98 -1.38 -16.93 14.21
CA LYS A 98 0.05 -16.60 14.23
C LYS A 98 0.45 -15.69 15.40
N THR A 99 -0.45 -15.31 16.29
CA THR A 99 -0.16 -14.28 17.32
C THR A 99 -0.83 -14.59 18.65
N ALA A 100 -0.06 -14.50 19.72
CA ALA A 100 -0.54 -14.66 21.09
C ALA A 100 0.23 -13.77 22.08
N SER A 101 -0.44 -13.37 23.16
CA SER A 101 0.16 -12.66 24.29
C SER A 101 0.22 -13.56 25.51
N PHE A 102 1.32 -13.54 26.26
CA PHE A 102 1.54 -14.35 27.45
C PHE A 102 1.81 -13.46 28.66
N ALA A 103 1.35 -13.89 29.83
CA ALA A 103 1.65 -13.24 31.10
C ALA A 103 2.70 -14.07 31.87
N VAL A 104 3.95 -13.65 31.81
CA VAL A 104 5.09 -14.32 32.47
C VAL A 104 5.46 -13.57 33.76
N PRO A 105 5.73 -14.25 34.89
CA PRO A 105 6.16 -13.57 36.11
C PRO A 105 7.33 -12.60 35.90
N GLN A 106 7.24 -11.37 36.42
CA GLN A 106 8.29 -10.35 36.21
C GLN A 106 9.65 -10.70 36.85
N ASP A 107 9.63 -11.53 37.88
CA ASP A 107 10.84 -12.07 38.53
C ASP A 107 11.53 -13.15 37.66
N GLY A 108 10.98 -13.49 36.51
CA GLY A 108 11.48 -14.51 35.62
C GLY A 108 11.22 -15.94 36.11
N SER A 109 10.49 -16.13 37.21
CA SER A 109 10.16 -17.48 37.69
C SER A 109 9.20 -18.19 36.72
N THR A 110 9.17 -19.52 36.76
CA THR A 110 8.10 -20.30 36.11
C THR A 110 6.84 -20.24 36.97
N HIS A 111 5.67 -20.01 36.38
CA HIS A 111 4.41 -20.12 37.11
C HIS A 111 4.13 -21.59 37.49
N PRO A 112 3.75 -21.91 38.73
CA PRO A 112 3.70 -23.30 39.22
C PRO A 112 2.50 -24.10 38.72
N LYS A 113 1.49 -23.44 38.15
CA LYS A 113 0.30 -24.09 37.60
C LYS A 113 0.30 -23.93 36.07
N PRO A 114 -0.34 -24.86 35.34
CA PRO A 114 -0.51 -24.73 33.90
C PRO A 114 -1.12 -23.39 33.50
N ALA A 115 -0.64 -22.84 32.41
CA ALA A 115 -1.11 -21.58 31.86
C ALA A 115 -2.60 -21.65 31.49
N VAL A 116 -3.35 -20.61 31.85
CA VAL A 116 -4.79 -20.55 31.58
C VAL A 116 -5.05 -19.62 30.39
N ARG A 117 -5.98 -20.01 29.51
CA ARG A 117 -6.42 -19.14 28.42
C ARG A 117 -7.34 -18.03 28.94
N TYR A 118 -7.01 -16.80 28.60
CA TYR A 118 -7.84 -15.61 28.83
C TYR A 118 -8.53 -15.18 27.54
N HIS A 119 -9.73 -14.62 27.67
CA HIS A 119 -10.52 -14.08 26.56
C HIS A 119 -10.68 -12.58 26.71
N LEU A 120 -10.51 -11.84 25.61
CA LEU A 120 -10.76 -10.40 25.56
C LEU A 120 -12.27 -10.15 25.69
N GLN A 121 -12.69 -9.33 26.65
CA GLN A 121 -14.11 -8.95 26.76
C GLN A 121 -14.47 -7.97 25.64
N SER A 122 -15.56 -8.24 24.92
CA SER A 122 -16.18 -7.23 24.04
C SER A 122 -16.97 -6.23 24.90
N ASP A 123 -17.03 -4.97 24.46
CA ASP A 123 -17.74 -3.89 25.18
C ASP A 123 -19.24 -4.20 25.43
N ASP A 124 -19.83 -5.13 24.67
CA ASP A 124 -21.26 -5.50 24.75
C ASP A 124 -21.60 -6.56 25.82
N SER A 125 -20.62 -7.25 26.41
CA SER A 125 -20.91 -8.28 27.43
C SER A 125 -20.93 -7.67 28.84
N GLN A 126 -21.99 -6.90 29.14
CA GLN A 126 -22.09 -6.14 30.39
C GLN A 126 -22.45 -6.98 31.64
N ASN A 127 -22.52 -8.30 31.58
CA ASN A 127 -22.77 -9.14 32.75
C ASN A 127 -22.14 -10.53 32.58
N SER A 128 -21.02 -10.80 33.28
CA SER A 128 -20.87 -12.03 34.11
C SER A 128 -19.43 -12.29 34.61
N TRP A 129 -18.34 -11.66 34.13
CA TRP A 129 -16.97 -12.13 34.48
C TRP A 129 -15.93 -11.05 34.76
N ARG A 130 -16.31 -9.87 35.27
CA ARG A 130 -15.33 -8.93 35.84
C ARG A 130 -14.90 -9.42 37.21
N SER A 131 -13.80 -10.16 37.26
CA SER A 131 -13.07 -10.29 38.51
C SER A 131 -12.47 -8.92 38.84
N ASP A 132 -13.02 -8.26 39.86
CA ASP A 132 -12.46 -7.04 40.46
C ASP A 132 -11.21 -7.35 41.30
N GLN A 133 -10.87 -8.62 41.47
CA GLN A 133 -9.70 -9.06 42.20
C GLN A 133 -8.52 -9.28 41.25
N SER A 134 -7.46 -8.51 41.46
CA SER A 134 -6.17 -8.63 40.78
C SER A 134 -5.30 -9.72 41.41
N SER A 135 -4.44 -10.34 40.60
CA SER A 135 -3.36 -11.17 41.13
C SER A 135 -2.42 -10.33 42.00
N GLU A 136 -1.93 -10.92 43.10
CA GLU A 136 -0.90 -10.29 43.95
C GLU A 136 0.46 -10.21 43.25
N LYS A 137 0.77 -11.20 42.39
CA LYS A 137 1.99 -11.23 41.58
C LYS A 137 1.87 -10.32 40.35
N SER A 138 2.96 -9.63 40.03
CA SER A 138 3.12 -8.86 38.79
C SER A 138 3.67 -9.73 37.66
N TYR A 139 3.11 -9.54 36.47
CA TYR A 139 3.48 -10.25 35.25
C TYR A 139 4.00 -9.26 34.20
N ALA A 140 4.77 -9.76 33.24
CA ALA A 140 5.16 -9.09 32.02
C ALA A 140 4.32 -9.66 30.88
N GLN A 141 3.89 -8.79 29.97
CA GLN A 141 3.34 -9.23 28.71
C GLN A 141 4.48 -9.66 27.78
N ILE A 142 4.43 -10.88 27.26
CA ILE A 142 5.32 -11.38 26.22
C ILE A 142 4.44 -11.60 24.98
N ASP A 143 4.72 -10.91 23.89
CA ASP A 143 3.97 -11.06 22.65
C ASP A 143 4.79 -11.93 21.70
N LEU A 144 4.17 -12.99 21.17
CA LEU A 144 4.81 -13.88 20.20
C LEU A 144 4.06 -13.79 18.87
N GLU A 145 4.83 -13.65 17.79
CA GLU A 145 4.35 -13.70 16.41
C GLU A 145 5.08 -14.81 15.62
N LEU A 146 4.31 -15.62 14.89
CA LEU A 146 4.83 -16.61 13.97
C LEU A 146 4.96 -16.00 12.57
N VAL A 147 6.16 -16.06 12.01
CA VAL A 147 6.48 -15.54 10.67
C VAL A 147 7.07 -16.63 9.79
N GLU A 148 6.68 -16.65 8.52
CA GLU A 148 7.19 -17.63 7.55
C GLU A 148 8.72 -17.52 7.47
N ASP A 149 9.45 -18.65 7.42
CA ASP A 149 10.93 -18.66 7.40
C ASP A 149 11.49 -17.71 6.33
N GLU A 150 10.91 -17.70 5.13
CA GLU A 150 11.27 -16.83 3.99
C GLU A 150 11.14 -15.32 4.31
N LEU A 151 10.33 -14.95 5.30
CA LEU A 151 10.02 -13.56 5.66
C LEU A 151 10.59 -13.16 7.01
N PHE A 152 11.23 -14.07 7.74
CA PHE A 152 11.67 -13.84 9.12
C PHE A 152 12.60 -12.63 9.25
N ASP A 153 13.64 -12.58 8.40
CA ASP A 153 14.62 -11.48 8.38
C ASP A 153 13.97 -10.14 8.01
N TRP A 154 13.10 -10.15 7.01
CA TRP A 154 12.38 -8.96 6.57
C TRP A 154 11.45 -8.43 7.66
N HIS A 155 10.66 -9.31 8.26
CA HIS A 155 9.67 -8.93 9.26
C HIS A 155 10.34 -8.40 10.52
N THR A 156 11.44 -9.04 10.95
CA THR A 156 12.27 -8.55 12.06
C THR A 156 12.82 -7.16 11.76
N PHE A 157 13.30 -6.94 10.53
CA PHE A 157 13.74 -5.61 10.09
C PHE A 157 12.60 -4.59 10.15
N TYR A 158 11.46 -4.92 9.53
CA TYR A 158 10.30 -4.04 9.36
C TYR A 158 9.63 -3.66 10.69
N ALA A 159 9.48 -4.61 11.62
CA ALA A 159 8.80 -4.40 12.89
C ALA A 159 9.72 -3.82 14.00
N SER A 160 11.04 -3.78 13.79
CA SER A 160 11.98 -3.20 14.75
C SER A 160 11.94 -1.67 14.80
N TYR A 161 12.48 -1.12 15.89
CA TYR A 161 12.56 0.31 16.21
C TYR A 161 11.18 1.01 16.33
N GLY A 162 10.13 0.24 16.64
CA GLY A 162 8.78 0.75 16.88
C GLY A 162 8.13 1.32 15.62
N ASP A 163 8.13 2.66 15.48
CA ASP A 163 7.44 3.34 14.37
C ASP A 163 8.30 3.45 13.08
N MET A 164 9.44 2.77 13.00
CA MET A 164 10.35 2.88 11.85
C MET A 164 9.67 2.47 10.53
N SER A 165 8.93 1.36 10.49
CA SER A 165 8.16 0.96 9.30
C SER A 165 7.17 2.02 8.87
N SER A 166 6.52 2.69 9.83
CA SER A 166 5.59 3.78 9.54
C SER A 166 6.33 4.98 8.95
N LEU A 167 7.46 5.39 9.53
CA LEU A 167 8.31 6.45 8.99
C LEU A 167 8.78 6.14 7.57
N LEU A 168 9.32 4.94 7.35
CA LEU A 168 9.77 4.49 6.05
C LEU A 168 8.62 4.47 5.04
N GLY A 169 7.45 3.97 5.44
CA GLY A 169 6.24 3.98 4.63
C GLY A 169 5.87 5.38 4.16
N HIS A 170 5.96 6.40 5.02
CA HIS A 170 5.69 7.79 4.63
C HIS A 170 6.76 8.37 3.68
N ILE A 171 8.04 8.07 3.91
CA ILE A 171 9.13 8.52 3.02
C ILE A 171 8.90 8.00 1.60
N VAL A 172 8.59 6.70 1.46
CA VAL A 172 8.58 6.05 0.14
C VAL A 172 7.26 6.21 -0.63
N ARG A 173 6.15 6.53 0.06
CA ARG A 173 4.78 6.52 -0.50
C ARG A 173 4.58 7.45 -1.69
N ASN A 174 5.12 8.67 -1.63
CA ASN A 174 4.88 9.72 -2.63
C ASN A 174 5.60 9.43 -3.96
N LEU A 175 6.64 8.60 -3.90
CA LEU A 175 7.41 8.16 -5.07
C LEU A 175 6.96 6.80 -5.61
N GLY A 176 5.79 6.33 -5.17
CA GLY A 176 5.18 5.13 -5.72
C GLY A 176 5.67 3.84 -5.13
N PHE A 177 6.29 3.86 -3.96
CA PHE A 177 6.66 2.65 -3.26
C PHE A 177 5.73 2.41 -2.07
N THR A 178 5.66 1.17 -1.62
CA THR A 178 4.99 0.78 -0.39
C THR A 178 5.91 -0.18 0.34
N CYS A 179 6.25 0.12 1.59
CA CYS A 179 6.92 -0.82 2.48
C CYS A 179 5.86 -1.52 3.33
N SER A 180 5.81 -2.86 3.31
CA SER A 180 4.89 -3.65 4.13
C SER A 180 5.63 -4.75 4.88
N ASP A 181 4.93 -5.46 5.75
CA ASP A 181 5.35 -6.71 6.42
C ASP A 181 5.79 -7.84 5.47
N ARG A 182 5.54 -7.71 4.16
CA ARG A 182 5.89 -8.70 3.13
C ARG A 182 7.03 -8.28 2.20
N GLY A 183 7.45 -7.02 2.24
CA GLY A 183 8.53 -6.53 1.38
C GLY A 183 8.37 -5.07 0.96
N LEU A 184 9.28 -4.64 0.09
CA LEU A 184 9.16 -3.39 -0.67
C LEU A 184 8.38 -3.63 -1.97
N TRP A 185 7.37 -2.81 -2.22
CA TRP A 185 6.53 -2.88 -3.40
C TRP A 185 6.67 -1.62 -4.25
N LEU A 186 6.61 -1.79 -5.57
CA LEU A 186 6.39 -0.72 -6.54
C LEU A 186 4.91 -0.65 -6.87
N ARG A 187 4.33 0.54 -6.75
CA ARG A 187 2.97 0.89 -7.14
C ARG A 187 3.02 1.61 -8.48
N LEU A 188 2.30 1.10 -9.47
CA LEU A 188 2.23 1.70 -10.80
C LEU A 188 1.49 3.04 -10.74
N GLN A 189 1.92 4.00 -11.55
CA GLN A 189 1.33 5.34 -11.59
C GLN A 189 -0.14 5.28 -12.06
N GLU A 190 -0.43 4.34 -12.96
CA GLU A 190 -1.76 4.07 -13.50
C GLU A 190 -2.75 3.71 -12.39
N LEU A 191 -2.31 2.94 -11.38
CA LEU A 191 -3.17 2.58 -10.24
C LEU A 191 -3.56 3.82 -9.42
N ASP A 192 -2.63 4.75 -9.20
CA ASP A 192 -2.90 5.99 -8.48
C ASP A 192 -3.85 6.89 -9.27
N ASP A 193 -3.70 6.95 -10.60
CA ASP A 193 -4.55 7.76 -11.46
C ASP A 193 -5.97 7.19 -11.56
N CYS A 194 -6.14 5.86 -11.47
CA CYS A 194 -7.45 5.21 -11.41
C CYS A 194 -8.24 5.52 -10.15
N LYS A 195 -7.55 5.77 -9.04
CA LYS A 195 -8.20 6.06 -7.75
C LYS A 195 -8.59 7.54 -7.62
N ARG A 196 -8.16 8.40 -8.56
CA ARG A 196 -8.44 9.85 -8.56
C ARG A 196 -9.70 10.18 -9.36
N GLN A 197 -10.37 11.26 -8.94
CA GLN A 197 -11.51 11.86 -9.65
C GLN A 197 -11.04 12.46 -10.99
N PRO A 198 -11.89 12.53 -12.04
CA PRO A 198 -13.37 12.53 -12.01
C PRO A 198 -14.05 11.16 -12.22
N ILE A 199 -13.33 10.08 -12.53
CA ILE A 199 -13.91 8.74 -12.67
C ILE A 199 -13.04 7.76 -11.87
N PRO A 200 -13.31 7.55 -10.57
CA PRO A 200 -12.62 6.51 -9.82
C PRO A 200 -12.98 5.14 -10.40
N LEU A 201 -11.96 4.41 -10.85
CA LEU A 201 -12.08 3.06 -11.38
C LEU A 201 -11.81 2.06 -10.27
N ASN A 202 -12.65 1.04 -10.17
CA ASN A 202 -12.47 -0.05 -9.21
C ASN A 202 -11.46 -1.08 -9.74
N ILE A 203 -10.17 -0.76 -9.62
CA ILE A 203 -9.05 -1.65 -9.94
C ILE A 203 -8.44 -2.13 -8.62
N ALA A 204 -8.20 -3.44 -8.51
CA ALA A 204 -7.60 -4.02 -7.32
C ALA A 204 -6.13 -3.61 -7.18
N ASP A 205 -5.67 -3.39 -5.95
CA ASP A 205 -4.30 -2.92 -5.67
C ASP A 205 -3.24 -3.91 -6.18
N GLU A 206 -3.54 -5.20 -6.12
CA GLU A 206 -2.69 -6.28 -6.64
C GLU A 206 -2.46 -6.21 -8.15
N ASP A 207 -3.39 -5.63 -8.92
CA ASP A 207 -3.24 -5.45 -10.37
C ASP A 207 -2.24 -4.34 -10.72
N GLY A 208 -2.01 -3.41 -9.78
CA GLY A 208 -1.15 -2.24 -9.96
C GLY A 208 0.07 -2.19 -9.05
N THR A 209 0.42 -3.29 -8.40
CA THR A 209 1.59 -3.38 -7.50
C THR A 209 2.49 -4.56 -7.87
N ILE A 210 3.80 -4.39 -7.67
CA ILE A 210 4.86 -5.37 -7.96
C ILE A 210 5.72 -5.51 -6.70
N LEU A 211 5.86 -6.72 -6.18
CA LEU A 211 6.81 -6.99 -5.11
C LEU A 211 8.23 -6.88 -5.68
N LEU A 212 9.02 -5.95 -5.16
CA LEU A 212 10.41 -5.75 -5.57
C LEU A 212 11.32 -6.76 -4.89
N SER A 213 11.30 -6.78 -3.55
CA SER A 213 12.09 -7.70 -2.74
C SER A 213 11.60 -7.73 -1.29
N HIS A 214 11.81 -8.86 -0.61
CA HIS A 214 11.77 -9.00 0.85
C HIS A 214 13.18 -9.13 1.44
N GLU A 215 14.24 -9.10 0.63
CA GLU A 215 15.61 -9.16 1.13
C GLU A 215 16.01 -7.82 1.78
N LYS A 216 16.12 -7.78 3.12
CA LYS A 216 16.41 -6.55 3.88
C LYS A 216 17.64 -5.82 3.36
N SER A 217 18.71 -6.55 3.00
CA SER A 217 19.97 -6.00 2.51
C SER A 217 19.82 -5.33 1.14
N GLN A 218 19.12 -5.99 0.19
CA GLN A 218 18.85 -5.44 -1.13
C GLN A 218 17.95 -4.20 -1.05
N VAL A 219 16.94 -4.23 -0.18
CA VAL A 219 16.05 -3.09 0.01
C VAL A 219 16.79 -1.92 0.65
N MET A 220 17.59 -2.15 1.69
CA MET A 220 18.42 -1.09 2.30
C MET A 220 19.40 -0.50 1.28
N GLN A 221 20.08 -1.34 0.48
CA GLN A 221 20.96 -0.88 -0.59
C GLN A 221 20.21 -0.02 -1.60
N PHE A 222 19.04 -0.46 -2.08
CA PHE A 222 18.23 0.33 -3.00
C PHE A 222 17.79 1.65 -2.38
N LEU A 223 17.48 1.70 -1.09
CA LEU A 223 17.05 2.92 -0.41
C LEU A 223 18.20 3.84 0.00
N ASN A 224 19.45 3.44 -0.24
CA ASN A 224 20.66 4.13 0.25
C ASN A 224 20.72 4.20 1.80
N LEU A 225 20.26 3.13 2.44
CA LEU A 225 20.32 2.93 3.88
C LEU A 225 21.46 1.95 4.20
N ASP A 226 22.29 2.32 5.17
CA ASP A 226 23.49 1.54 5.52
C ASP A 226 23.11 0.33 6.39
N ALA A 227 23.27 -0.87 5.85
CA ALA A 227 22.94 -2.11 6.53
C ALA A 227 23.85 -2.36 7.75
N GLU A 228 25.14 -2.03 7.69
CA GLU A 228 26.04 -2.23 8.83
C GLU A 228 25.68 -1.32 10.00
N VAL A 229 25.27 -0.09 9.72
CA VAL A 229 24.78 0.84 10.75
C VAL A 229 23.49 0.30 11.38
N TYR A 230 22.58 -0.25 10.58
CA TYR A 230 21.35 -0.87 11.08
C TYR A 230 21.65 -2.06 12.01
N GLU A 231 22.54 -2.97 11.60
CA GLU A 231 22.89 -4.18 12.38
C GLU A 231 23.66 -3.85 13.66
N LYS A 232 24.46 -2.77 13.68
CA LYS A 232 25.09 -2.24 14.92
C LYS A 232 24.05 -1.66 15.89
N GLY A 233 22.93 -1.19 15.35
CA GLY A 233 21.85 -0.55 16.07
C GLY A 233 22.10 0.89 16.47
N PHE A 234 21.05 1.52 17.02
CA PHE A 234 21.03 2.95 17.35
C PHE A 234 20.98 3.17 18.86
N ALA A 235 21.92 3.94 19.39
CA ALA A 235 21.95 4.29 20.81
C ALA A 235 20.94 5.42 21.15
N THR A 236 20.68 6.30 20.18
CA THR A 236 19.79 7.45 20.34
C THR A 236 18.77 7.53 19.23
N ARG A 237 17.64 8.21 19.49
CA ARG A 237 16.63 8.46 18.44
C ARG A 237 17.20 9.33 17.33
N HIS A 238 18.12 10.22 17.66
CA HIS A 238 18.79 11.06 16.69
C HIS A 238 19.59 10.24 15.66
N GLN A 239 20.34 9.22 16.09
CA GLN A 239 21.08 8.34 15.17
C GLN A 239 20.15 7.57 14.22
N LEU A 240 19.01 7.08 14.73
CA LEU A 240 17.99 6.47 13.88
C LEU A 240 17.45 7.47 12.83
N PHE A 241 17.23 8.72 13.22
CA PHE A 241 16.75 9.77 12.32
C PHE A 241 17.80 10.15 11.27
N GLU A 242 19.07 10.28 11.65
CA GLU A 242 20.16 10.52 10.69
C GLU A 242 20.27 9.38 9.67
N TRP A 243 20.13 8.14 10.11
CA TRP A 243 20.13 6.99 9.22
C TRP A 243 18.93 7.00 8.27
N LEU A 244 17.71 7.20 8.77
CA LEU A 244 16.51 7.36 7.92
C LEU A 244 16.65 8.54 6.96
N GLY A 245 17.27 9.63 7.41
CA GLY A 245 17.54 10.85 6.64
C GLY A 245 18.46 10.66 5.43
N LYS A 246 19.23 9.56 5.39
CA LYS A 246 20.04 9.17 4.22
C LYS A 246 19.24 8.45 3.14
N CYS A 247 17.98 8.11 3.41
CA CYS A 247 17.10 7.49 2.44
C CYS A 247 17.00 8.35 1.18
N ARG A 248 17.40 7.79 0.03
CA ARG A 248 17.43 8.52 -1.24
C ARG A 248 16.04 8.91 -1.77
N LEU A 249 14.99 8.37 -1.17
CA LEU A 249 13.59 8.65 -1.50
C LEU A 249 13.01 9.82 -0.68
N ILE A 250 13.82 10.48 0.14
CA ILE A 250 13.41 11.72 0.80
C ILE A 250 13.36 12.85 -0.23
N GLU A 251 12.15 13.20 -0.63
CA GLU A 251 11.87 14.41 -1.40
C GLU A 251 11.38 15.50 -0.45
N TRP A 252 12.30 16.37 -0.03
CA TRP A 252 12.05 17.43 0.95
C TRP A 252 10.89 18.36 0.57
N GLU A 253 10.64 18.55 -0.72
CA GLU A 253 9.52 19.35 -1.25
C GLU A 253 8.19 18.59 -1.33
N ALA A 254 8.23 17.25 -1.37
CA ALA A 254 7.06 16.41 -1.63
C ALA A 254 6.59 15.62 -0.41
N ILE A 255 7.37 15.58 0.68
CA ILE A 255 6.85 15.11 1.97
C ILE A 255 5.80 16.13 2.41
N ASP A 256 4.56 15.84 2.05
CA ASP A 256 3.43 16.69 2.36
C ASP A 256 3.24 16.71 3.88
N ILE A 257 3.61 17.84 4.49
CA ILE A 257 3.33 18.11 5.90
C ILE A 257 1.81 18.32 6.08
N ARG A 258 1.05 18.56 4.99
CA ARG A 258 -0.41 18.72 5.05
C ARG A 258 -1.10 17.37 5.01
N ARG A 259 -1.85 17.12 6.07
CA ARG A 259 -2.54 15.86 6.35
C ARG A 259 -4.04 16.10 6.28
N ASP A 260 -4.69 15.53 5.28
CA ASP A 260 -6.11 15.78 4.99
C ASP A 260 -7.07 14.99 5.88
N ASN A 261 -6.58 14.06 6.70
CA ASN A 261 -7.44 13.11 7.42
C ASN A 261 -7.28 13.20 8.96
N ALA A 262 -8.41 13.20 9.68
CA ALA A 262 -8.46 13.31 11.14
C ALA A 262 -7.89 12.07 11.89
N ASP A 263 -7.95 10.88 11.29
CA ASP A 263 -7.35 9.65 11.82
C ASP A 263 -5.83 9.61 11.73
N GLU A 264 -5.21 10.24 10.73
CA GLU A 264 -3.75 10.42 10.69
C GLU A 264 -3.31 11.37 11.80
N ARG A 265 -3.99 12.51 11.97
CA ARG A 265 -3.71 13.45 13.08
C ARG A 265 -3.89 12.80 14.47
N ARG A 266 -4.92 11.95 14.63
CA ARG A 266 -5.15 11.18 15.87
C ARG A 266 -4.09 10.10 16.11
N ARG A 267 -3.59 9.46 15.05
CA ARG A 267 -2.50 8.47 15.14
C ARG A 267 -1.17 9.13 15.48
N GLU A 268 -0.92 10.34 14.99
CA GLU A 268 0.29 11.12 15.24
C GLU A 268 0.44 11.59 16.67
N GLY A 269 -0.63 12.11 17.29
CA GLY A 269 -0.59 12.56 18.68
C GLY A 269 -0.25 11.43 19.68
N LYS A 270 -0.33 10.17 19.26
CA LYS A 270 -0.01 8.98 20.07
C LYS A 270 1.38 8.40 19.79
N ARG A 271 2.10 8.87 18.75
CA ARG A 271 3.37 8.30 18.27
C ARG A 271 4.51 9.34 18.33
N GLY A 272 5.19 9.38 19.47
CA GLY A 272 6.23 10.38 19.75
C GLY A 272 7.44 10.33 18.80
N VAL A 273 7.87 9.14 18.36
CA VAL A 273 8.99 8.98 17.41
C VAL A 273 8.62 9.49 16.02
N PHE A 274 7.39 9.19 15.59
CA PHE A 274 6.86 9.62 14.31
C PHE A 274 6.79 11.15 14.19
N ALA A 275 6.20 11.81 15.19
CA ALA A 275 6.06 13.26 15.22
C ALA A 275 7.43 13.97 15.25
N ALA A 276 8.36 13.47 16.06
CA ALA A 276 9.71 14.04 16.18
C ALA A 276 10.48 13.96 14.85
N PHE A 277 10.37 12.88 14.09
CA PHE A 277 11.06 12.80 12.80
C PHE A 277 10.45 13.72 11.75
N LEU A 278 9.14 13.58 11.47
CA LEU A 278 8.52 14.28 10.34
C LEU A 278 8.27 15.77 10.59
N ASN A 279 7.95 16.16 11.83
CA ASN A 279 7.56 17.54 12.14
C ASN A 279 8.73 18.38 12.68
N GLU A 280 9.78 17.77 13.22
CA GLU A 280 10.90 18.47 13.85
C GLU A 280 12.22 18.21 13.11
N TRP A 281 12.65 16.95 13.04
CA TRP A 281 13.97 16.60 12.49
C TRP A 281 14.06 16.87 10.98
N LEU A 282 13.09 16.43 10.18
CA LEU A 282 13.11 16.67 8.73
C LEU A 282 13.14 18.18 8.38
N PRO A 283 12.23 19.03 8.89
CA PRO A 283 12.31 20.47 8.61
C PRO A 283 13.63 21.12 9.03
N ALA A 284 14.21 20.70 10.16
CA ALA A 284 15.47 21.24 10.66
C ALA A 284 16.70 20.81 9.85
N ASN A 285 16.66 19.64 9.21
CA ASN A 285 17.78 19.06 8.44
C ASN A 285 17.62 19.22 6.93
N ARG A 286 16.64 20.02 6.48
CA ARG A 286 16.47 20.32 5.07
C ARG A 286 17.75 20.99 4.53
N PRO A 287 18.35 20.49 3.44
CA PRO A 287 19.47 21.15 2.80
C PRO A 287 19.07 22.59 2.47
N SER A 288 19.75 23.56 3.08
CA SER A 288 19.52 24.96 2.76
C SER A 288 19.89 25.16 1.29
N ALA A 289 18.97 25.69 0.50
CA ALA A 289 19.26 26.15 -0.85
C ALA A 289 20.21 27.37 -0.74
N THR A 290 21.50 27.10 -0.53
CA THR A 290 22.51 28.13 -0.36
C THR A 290 23.77 27.64 -1.06
N ASN A 291 23.82 27.92 -2.37
CA ASN A 291 25.02 28.17 -3.17
C ASN A 291 24.56 28.66 -4.56
N LEU A 292 23.92 29.83 -4.59
CA LEU A 292 23.90 30.75 -5.73
C LEU A 292 23.92 32.16 -5.14
N ASP A 293 24.80 33.00 -5.68
CA ASP A 293 25.43 34.19 -5.08
C ASP A 293 24.51 35.26 -4.46
N PRO A 294 25.01 36.01 -3.47
CA PRO A 294 24.27 37.10 -2.83
C PRO A 294 24.29 38.35 -3.72
N VAL A 295 23.19 38.62 -4.43
CA VAL A 295 22.89 39.99 -4.82
C VAL A 295 21.91 40.55 -3.79
N ALA A 296 22.47 41.42 -2.95
CA ALA A 296 21.76 42.21 -1.99
C ALA A 296 20.63 43.01 -2.65
N HIS A 297 19.44 42.93 -2.07
CA HIS A 297 18.56 44.09 -2.00
C HIS A 297 17.85 44.08 -0.65
N ASP A 298 18.29 45.00 0.20
CA ASP A 298 17.57 45.51 1.36
C ASP A 298 16.15 45.93 0.93
N THR A 299 15.14 45.44 1.66
CA THR A 299 14.10 46.31 2.22
C THR A 299 13.45 45.62 3.43
N ASN A 300 13.59 46.28 4.58
CA ASN A 300 12.70 46.15 5.73
C ASN A 300 11.25 46.47 5.28
N ASP A 301 10.28 45.62 5.57
CA ASP A 301 8.98 46.12 6.02
C ASP A 301 8.18 45.11 6.85
N LYS A 302 7.63 45.63 7.95
CA LYS A 302 6.77 44.94 8.92
C LYS A 302 5.29 45.14 8.51
N HIS A 303 4.47 44.13 8.81
CA HIS A 303 2.99 44.15 8.90
C HIS A 303 2.17 44.26 7.58
N SER A 304 1.58 43.15 7.13
CA SER A 304 0.12 42.84 7.17
C SER A 304 -0.21 41.70 6.18
N PRO A 305 -1.20 40.82 6.43
CA PRO A 305 -1.50 39.69 5.55
C PRO A 305 -2.48 40.11 4.44
N GLU A 306 -1.97 40.41 3.24
CA GLU A 306 -2.80 40.47 2.03
C GLU A 306 -2.99 39.09 1.39
N PRO A 307 -4.10 38.87 0.65
CA PRO A 307 -4.51 37.55 0.19
C PRO A 307 -3.58 37.04 -0.91
N LYS A 308 -2.94 35.89 -0.69
CA LYS A 308 -2.07 35.24 -1.69
C LYS A 308 -2.89 34.87 -2.93
N ASP A 309 -2.51 35.43 -4.08
CA ASP A 309 -3.11 35.16 -5.40
C ASP A 309 -3.24 33.65 -5.70
N VAL A 310 -4.49 33.22 -5.89
CA VAL A 310 -4.90 31.82 -6.15
C VAL A 310 -4.27 31.24 -7.42
N LYS A 311 -3.93 32.08 -8.40
CA LYS A 311 -3.27 31.64 -9.65
C LYS A 311 -1.80 31.27 -9.43
N THR A 312 -1.06 32.02 -8.61
CA THR A 312 0.37 31.81 -8.36
C THR A 312 0.64 30.55 -7.52
N THR A 313 -0.29 30.17 -6.64
CA THR A 313 -0.26 28.90 -5.90
C THR A 313 -0.64 27.71 -6.78
N ALA A 314 -1.67 27.83 -7.63
CA ALA A 314 -2.10 26.74 -8.52
C ALA A 314 -1.01 26.34 -9.55
N THR A 315 -0.27 27.30 -10.11
CA THR A 315 0.82 27.02 -11.06
C THR A 315 2.05 26.39 -10.38
N LYS A 316 2.37 26.81 -9.15
CA LYS A 316 3.44 26.19 -8.35
C LYS A 316 3.13 24.73 -7.99
N ASP A 317 1.88 24.45 -7.61
CA ASP A 317 1.41 23.09 -7.30
C ASP A 317 1.40 22.17 -8.53
N ALA A 318 1.04 22.69 -9.71
CA ALA A 318 1.07 21.91 -10.95
C ALA A 318 2.50 21.51 -11.33
N ASN A 319 3.45 22.45 -11.27
CA ASN A 319 4.85 22.16 -11.58
C ASN A 319 5.48 21.18 -10.59
N ALA A 320 5.16 21.29 -9.29
CA ALA A 320 5.63 20.34 -8.27
C ALA A 320 5.11 18.92 -8.53
N ARG A 321 3.82 18.77 -8.91
CA ARG A 321 3.23 17.47 -9.26
C ARG A 321 3.87 16.84 -10.50
N THR A 322 4.16 17.65 -11.53
CA THR A 322 4.84 17.17 -12.74
C THR A 322 6.26 16.69 -12.42
N LYS A 323 7.01 17.46 -11.62
CA LYS A 323 8.36 17.06 -11.17
C LYS A 323 8.33 15.75 -10.38
N LEU A 324 7.37 15.61 -9.45
CA LEU A 324 7.19 14.39 -8.66
C LEU A 324 6.85 13.17 -9.52
N ARG A 325 5.98 13.34 -10.53
CA ARG A 325 5.64 12.26 -11.48
C ARG A 325 6.84 11.83 -12.32
N ALA A 326 7.62 12.79 -12.85
CA ALA A 326 8.84 12.48 -13.58
C ALA A 326 9.83 11.70 -12.71
N ARG A 327 10.06 12.19 -11.48
CA ARG A 327 10.95 11.53 -10.53
C ARG A 327 10.50 10.11 -10.17
N ARG A 328 9.20 9.92 -9.97
CA ARG A 328 8.62 8.59 -9.76
C ARG A 328 8.85 7.66 -10.95
N SER A 329 8.70 8.14 -12.18
CA SER A 329 8.94 7.34 -13.39
C SER A 329 10.40 6.89 -13.47
N GLU A 330 11.35 7.79 -13.23
CA GLU A 330 12.78 7.47 -13.15
C GLU A 330 13.07 6.38 -12.11
N LEU A 331 12.57 6.57 -10.88
CA LEU A 331 12.77 5.63 -9.78
C LEU A 331 12.11 4.28 -10.04
N ALA A 332 10.96 4.25 -10.71
CA ALA A 332 10.33 3.01 -11.12
C ALA A 332 11.24 2.23 -12.09
N GLN A 333 11.83 2.90 -13.09
CA GLN A 333 12.75 2.28 -14.05
C GLN A 333 14.05 1.80 -13.39
N GLU A 334 14.60 2.60 -12.47
CA GLU A 334 15.74 2.20 -11.65
C GLU A 334 15.41 0.96 -10.79
N ALA A 335 14.25 0.96 -10.12
CA ALA A 335 13.82 -0.14 -9.26
C ALA A 335 13.66 -1.44 -10.05
N VAL A 336 12.92 -1.43 -11.16
CA VAL A 336 12.71 -2.65 -11.95
C VAL A 336 13.98 -3.16 -12.59
N THR A 337 14.98 -2.30 -12.80
CA THR A 337 16.31 -2.71 -13.22
C THR A 337 17.08 -3.33 -12.07
N PHE A 338 17.17 -2.63 -10.94
CA PHE A 338 17.92 -3.06 -9.75
C PHE A 338 17.42 -4.41 -9.21
N PHE A 339 16.10 -4.59 -9.12
CA PHE A 339 15.47 -5.82 -8.62
C PHE A 339 15.16 -6.86 -9.70
N ALA A 340 15.64 -6.67 -10.94
CA ALA A 340 15.38 -7.56 -12.07
C ALA A 340 13.88 -7.85 -12.32
N LYS A 341 13.02 -6.83 -12.20
CA LYS A 341 11.56 -6.89 -12.38
C LYS A 341 11.04 -6.31 -13.70
N ARG A 342 11.91 -6.04 -14.69
CA ARG A 342 11.53 -5.40 -15.97
C ARG A 342 10.39 -6.11 -16.71
N GLU A 343 10.44 -7.44 -16.83
CA GLU A 343 9.40 -8.20 -17.53
C GLU A 343 8.07 -8.21 -16.77
N GLU A 344 8.13 -8.38 -15.45
CA GLU A 344 6.94 -8.32 -14.58
C GLU A 344 6.29 -6.93 -14.66
N TYR A 345 7.11 -5.88 -14.63
CA TYR A 345 6.66 -4.50 -14.83
C TYR A 345 5.98 -4.32 -16.17
N ALA A 346 6.61 -4.72 -17.28
CA ALA A 346 6.02 -4.57 -18.62
C ALA A 346 4.66 -5.29 -18.71
N ARG A 347 4.57 -6.51 -18.16
CA ARG A 347 3.33 -7.30 -18.13
C ARG A 347 2.24 -6.63 -17.29
N LYS A 348 2.54 -6.23 -16.05
CA LYS A 348 1.57 -5.59 -15.15
C LYS A 348 1.15 -4.22 -15.68
N HIS A 349 2.08 -3.43 -16.19
CA HIS A 349 1.81 -2.14 -16.82
C HIS A 349 0.89 -2.29 -18.04
N ALA A 350 1.17 -3.23 -18.96
CA ALA A 350 0.29 -3.48 -20.10
C ALA A 350 -1.12 -3.93 -19.65
N ALA A 351 -1.20 -4.80 -18.64
CA ALA A 351 -2.47 -5.28 -18.10
C ALA A 351 -3.29 -4.17 -17.45
N ILE A 352 -2.69 -3.34 -16.60
CA ILE A 352 -3.39 -2.23 -15.95
C ILE A 352 -3.84 -1.20 -16.97
N VAL A 353 -2.98 -0.78 -17.91
CA VAL A 353 -3.35 0.17 -18.97
C VAL A 353 -4.54 -0.34 -19.77
N ARG A 354 -4.56 -1.64 -20.12
CA ARG A 354 -5.70 -2.28 -20.79
C ARG A 354 -6.97 -2.24 -19.92
N ASN A 355 -6.86 -2.58 -18.64
CA ASN A 355 -7.99 -2.57 -17.71
C ASN A 355 -8.56 -1.16 -17.53
N VAL A 356 -7.70 -0.15 -17.42
CA VAL A 356 -8.08 1.27 -17.36
C VAL A 356 -8.85 1.68 -18.60
N ARG A 357 -8.30 1.43 -19.79
CA ARG A 357 -8.95 1.75 -21.07
C ARG A 357 -10.31 1.08 -21.18
N ASN A 358 -10.39 -0.21 -20.85
CA ASN A 358 -11.63 -0.98 -20.87
C ASN A 358 -12.68 -0.45 -19.88
N ALA A 359 -12.26 0.05 -18.72
CA ALA A 359 -13.15 0.61 -17.73
C ALA A 359 -13.65 2.01 -18.13
N ILE A 360 -12.79 2.85 -18.69
CA ILE A 360 -13.17 4.16 -19.28
C ILE A 360 -14.18 3.95 -20.41
N ALA A 361 -13.87 3.07 -21.36
CA ALA A 361 -14.77 2.75 -22.47
C ALA A 361 -16.12 2.21 -21.97
N SER A 362 -16.12 1.33 -20.96
CA SER A 362 -17.36 0.86 -20.34
C SER A 362 -18.17 1.99 -19.71
N ASN A 363 -17.54 2.93 -19.00
CA ASN A 363 -18.27 4.03 -18.37
C ASN A 363 -18.87 4.98 -19.42
N MET A 364 -18.13 5.29 -20.49
CA MET A 364 -18.66 6.07 -21.61
C MET A 364 -19.85 5.38 -22.28
N LEU A 365 -19.76 4.08 -22.54
CA LEU A 365 -20.87 3.29 -23.10
C LEU A 365 -22.09 3.27 -22.16
N LYS A 366 -21.89 3.19 -20.83
CA LYS A 366 -23.01 3.28 -19.88
C LYS A 366 -23.75 4.60 -20.01
N ASP A 367 -23.02 5.71 -20.08
CA ASP A 367 -23.62 7.03 -20.14
C ASP A 367 -24.39 7.24 -21.45
N ILE A 368 -23.83 6.77 -22.57
CA ILE A 368 -24.53 6.77 -23.87
C ILE A 368 -25.80 5.91 -23.78
N LEU A 369 -25.71 4.68 -23.28
CA LEU A 369 -26.86 3.79 -23.14
C LEU A 369 -27.95 4.37 -22.22
N LYS A 370 -27.58 5.07 -21.14
CA LYS A 370 -28.54 5.77 -20.27
C LYS A 370 -29.28 6.87 -21.02
N GLN A 371 -28.55 7.66 -21.80
CA GLN A 371 -29.11 8.75 -22.60
C GLN A 371 -30.07 8.22 -23.67
N VAL A 372 -29.68 7.15 -24.38
CA VAL A 372 -30.49 6.52 -25.42
C VAL A 372 -31.74 5.86 -24.87
N THR A 373 -31.60 5.11 -23.79
CA THR A 373 -32.68 4.21 -23.33
C THR A 373 -33.61 4.86 -22.32
N GLY A 374 -33.22 6.00 -21.75
CA GLY A 374 -33.88 6.63 -20.60
C GLY A 374 -33.88 5.76 -19.34
N LYS A 375 -33.16 4.63 -19.33
CA LYS A 375 -33.14 3.65 -18.24
C LYS A 375 -31.85 3.75 -17.46
N ASN A 376 -31.98 3.82 -16.13
CA ASN A 376 -30.86 3.88 -15.19
C ASN A 376 -30.57 2.52 -14.52
N ASP A 377 -31.04 1.43 -15.12
CA ASP A 377 -30.86 0.06 -14.60
C ASP A 377 -29.42 -0.42 -14.88
N ASN A 378 -28.52 -0.16 -13.93
CA ASN A 378 -27.10 -0.50 -14.04
C ASN A 378 -26.84 -1.99 -14.33
N LYS A 379 -27.74 -2.89 -13.92
CA LYS A 379 -27.57 -4.34 -14.16
C LYS A 379 -27.74 -4.67 -15.64
N LYS A 380 -28.81 -4.17 -16.27
CA LYS A 380 -29.05 -4.36 -17.71
C LYS A 380 -28.03 -3.64 -18.57
N LEU A 381 -27.61 -2.43 -18.16
CA LEU A 381 -26.56 -1.68 -18.86
C LEU A 381 -25.22 -2.43 -18.86
N ASN A 382 -24.83 -3.02 -17.73
CA ASN A 382 -23.62 -3.85 -17.63
C ASN A 382 -23.70 -5.12 -18.50
N GLU A 383 -24.88 -5.74 -18.61
CA GLU A 383 -25.11 -6.92 -19.45
C GLU A 383 -24.95 -6.59 -20.95
N ILE A 384 -25.47 -5.45 -21.39
CA ILE A 384 -25.36 -4.98 -22.77
C ILE A 384 -23.92 -4.59 -23.12
N ILE A 385 -23.22 -3.92 -22.20
CA ILE A 385 -21.80 -3.61 -22.36
C ILE A 385 -20.97 -4.89 -22.45
N ARG A 386 -21.31 -5.92 -21.67
CA ARG A 386 -20.66 -7.24 -21.77
C ARG A 386 -20.93 -7.90 -23.14
N GLY A 387 -22.11 -7.69 -23.72
CA GLY A 387 -22.43 -8.09 -25.09
C GLY A 387 -21.58 -7.35 -26.12
N PHE A 388 -21.50 -6.02 -26.02
CA PHE A 388 -20.68 -5.16 -26.87
C PHE A 388 -19.19 -5.50 -26.84
N LYS A 389 -18.64 -5.79 -25.66
CA LYS A 389 -17.23 -6.22 -25.49
C LYS A 389 -16.88 -7.52 -26.22
N ARG A 390 -17.85 -8.32 -26.64
CA ARG A 390 -17.58 -9.51 -27.47
C ARG A 390 -17.26 -9.17 -28.92
N PHE A 391 -17.72 -8.01 -29.38
CA PHE A 391 -17.51 -7.52 -30.74
C PHE A 391 -16.44 -6.44 -30.79
N VAL A 392 -15.91 -6.00 -29.63
CA VAL A 392 -15.01 -4.86 -29.52
C VAL A 392 -13.88 -5.13 -28.52
N HIS A 393 -12.65 -5.16 -29.02
CA HIS A 393 -11.38 -5.22 -28.31
C HIS A 393 -10.68 -3.84 -28.27
N VAL A 394 -9.85 -3.61 -27.25
CA VAL A 394 -8.95 -2.43 -27.20
C VAL A 394 -7.52 -2.97 -27.20
N PRO A 395 -6.70 -2.70 -28.22
CA PRO A 395 -5.41 -3.36 -28.36
C PRO A 395 -4.37 -2.75 -27.41
N THR A 396 -3.49 -3.60 -26.90
CA THR A 396 -2.22 -3.19 -26.31
C THR A 396 -1.17 -3.21 -27.41
N LEU A 397 -0.69 -2.04 -27.84
CA LEU A 397 0.54 -1.93 -28.62
C LEU A 397 1.71 -2.30 -27.71
N SER A 398 2.05 -3.59 -27.63
CA SER A 398 3.29 -4.07 -27.02
C SER A 398 4.28 -4.39 -28.14
N GLY A 399 5.30 -3.54 -28.27
CA GLY A 399 6.50 -3.84 -29.06
C GLY A 399 6.65 -3.00 -30.33
N PHE A 400 7.04 -1.74 -30.19
CA PHE A 400 7.84 -1.04 -31.20
C PHE A 400 8.89 -0.18 -30.48
N ASN A 401 10.17 -0.48 -30.76
CA ASN A 401 11.31 0.34 -30.36
C ASN A 401 11.18 1.71 -31.03
N PHE A 402 10.83 2.74 -30.27
CA PHE A 402 10.94 4.11 -30.74
C PHE A 402 12.29 4.67 -30.30
N VAL A 403 13.18 4.87 -31.27
CA VAL A 403 14.27 5.83 -31.16
C VAL A 403 13.67 7.22 -31.37
N GLU A 404 13.79 8.04 -30.32
CA GLU A 404 13.77 9.52 -30.26
C GLU A 404 12.84 10.31 -31.19
N ASN A 405 11.81 10.96 -30.64
CA ASN A 405 11.92 12.32 -30.08
C ASN A 405 10.55 12.90 -29.72
N SER A 406 10.55 13.78 -28.72
CA SER A 406 9.48 14.70 -28.28
C SER A 406 8.43 14.20 -27.27
N ARG A 407 8.65 14.66 -26.03
CA ARG A 407 7.75 14.88 -24.89
C ARG A 407 6.25 14.98 -25.25
N ALA A 408 5.45 14.07 -24.71
CA ALA A 408 4.16 14.35 -24.07
C ALA A 408 3.61 13.05 -23.42
N ASP A 409 3.58 13.01 -22.08
CA ASP A 409 2.80 12.02 -21.33
C ASP A 409 1.30 12.27 -21.58
N PRO A 410 0.49 11.29 -22.02
CA PRO A 410 -0.93 11.52 -22.25
C PRO A 410 -1.74 11.25 -20.97
N ILE A 411 -1.36 11.84 -19.83
CA ILE A 411 -2.24 11.94 -18.64
C ILE A 411 -1.97 13.27 -17.91
N ALA A 412 -2.18 14.38 -18.59
CA ALA A 412 -2.37 15.68 -17.95
C ALA A 412 -3.26 16.55 -18.85
N VAL A 413 -4.53 16.72 -18.46
CA VAL A 413 -5.37 17.79 -18.99
C VAL A 413 -5.27 18.95 -17.99
N PRO A 414 -4.62 20.07 -18.32
CA PRO A 414 -4.74 21.29 -17.53
C PRO A 414 -6.09 21.94 -17.86
N ALA A 415 -6.87 22.24 -16.83
CA ALA A 415 -8.07 23.05 -16.96
C ALA A 415 -7.67 24.49 -17.32
N GLY A 416 -7.96 24.92 -18.54
CA GLY A 416 -7.81 26.30 -19.00
C GLY A 416 -8.29 26.43 -20.44
N LYS A 417 -9.36 27.21 -20.63
CA LYS A 417 -10.00 27.51 -21.92
C LYS A 417 -8.97 27.94 -22.97
N ASP A 418 -8.89 27.27 -24.11
CA ASP A 418 -9.39 27.81 -25.38
C ASP A 418 -9.43 26.75 -26.49
N GLU A 419 -10.20 27.08 -27.52
CA GLU A 419 -10.70 26.26 -28.62
C GLU A 419 -9.64 25.50 -29.44
N GLY A 420 -9.72 24.17 -29.38
CA GLY A 420 -9.05 23.25 -30.28
C GLY A 420 -9.55 21.86 -29.97
N LYS A 421 -10.52 21.36 -30.75
CA LYS A 421 -11.17 20.05 -30.57
C LYS A 421 -10.15 18.91 -30.73
N GLU A 422 -9.33 18.63 -29.72
CA GLU A 422 -8.66 17.33 -29.59
C GLU A 422 -9.72 16.31 -29.18
N HIS A 423 -10.28 15.62 -30.17
CA HIS A 423 -11.15 14.48 -29.95
C HIS A 423 -10.29 13.36 -29.33
N THR A 424 -10.59 13.00 -28.08
CA THR A 424 -10.08 11.77 -27.46
C THR A 424 -10.48 10.58 -28.34
N ARG A 425 -9.56 10.15 -29.21
CA ARG A 425 -9.79 9.06 -30.18
C ARG A 425 -9.65 7.73 -29.45
N ILE A 426 -10.78 7.10 -29.15
CA ILE A 426 -10.85 5.75 -28.60
C ILE A 426 -10.94 4.78 -29.77
N VAL A 427 -9.87 4.03 -30.01
CA VAL A 427 -9.82 2.97 -31.03
C VAL A 427 -10.49 1.72 -30.45
N LEU A 428 -11.56 1.27 -31.09
CA LEU A 428 -12.30 0.05 -30.77
C LEU A 428 -12.03 -0.94 -31.93
N GLU A 429 -11.19 -1.96 -31.71
CA GLU A 429 -10.93 -3.01 -32.71
C GLU A 429 -12.01 -4.08 -32.66
N ILE A 430 -12.45 -4.60 -33.81
CA ILE A 430 -13.36 -5.76 -33.89
C ILE A 430 -12.48 -6.98 -34.18
N SER A 431 -12.55 -8.05 -33.36
CA SER A 431 -11.78 -9.27 -33.63
C SER A 431 -12.45 -10.14 -34.69
N GLU A 432 -11.65 -10.60 -35.66
CA GLU A 432 -12.02 -11.48 -36.77
C GLU A 432 -12.60 -12.83 -36.29
N GLU A 433 -13.92 -12.93 -36.20
CA GLU A 433 -14.66 -14.17 -36.55
C GLU A 433 -15.97 -13.89 -37.29
N ALA A 434 -16.26 -12.63 -37.61
CA ALA A 434 -17.26 -12.24 -38.59
C ALA A 434 -16.69 -11.07 -39.38
N HIS A 435 -16.54 -11.24 -40.69
CA HIS A 435 -16.27 -10.13 -41.59
C HIS A 435 -17.25 -8.99 -41.28
N PRO A 436 -16.79 -7.78 -40.93
CA PRO A 436 -17.65 -6.62 -41.03
C PRO A 436 -17.88 -6.44 -42.52
N ASP A 437 -19.09 -6.76 -42.97
CA ASP A 437 -19.56 -6.31 -44.26
C ASP A 437 -19.44 -4.78 -44.27
N PRO A 438 -18.57 -4.18 -45.10
CA PRO A 438 -18.38 -2.73 -45.16
C PRO A 438 -19.65 -2.00 -45.60
N ASP A 439 -20.63 -2.72 -46.15
CA ASP A 439 -21.97 -2.23 -46.50
C ASP A 439 -22.99 -2.42 -45.34
N SER A 440 -22.56 -2.92 -44.17
CA SER A 440 -23.42 -2.97 -42.98
C SER A 440 -23.45 -1.64 -42.24
N GLU A 441 -24.60 -1.28 -41.66
CA GLU A 441 -24.78 -0.04 -40.88
C GLU A 441 -23.83 0.09 -39.68
N VAL A 442 -23.23 -1.02 -39.21
CA VAL A 442 -22.18 -1.03 -38.19
C VAL A 442 -20.83 -0.58 -38.76
N GLY A 443 -20.55 -0.91 -40.03
CA GLY A 443 -19.37 -0.45 -40.77
C GLY A 443 -19.39 1.05 -41.06
N GLU A 444 -20.57 1.64 -41.30
CA GLU A 444 -20.70 3.10 -41.53
C GLU A 444 -20.40 3.95 -40.28
N LEU A 445 -20.53 3.38 -39.08
CA LEU A 445 -20.25 4.05 -37.79
C LEU A 445 -18.78 4.01 -37.38
N LEU A 446 -17.97 3.27 -38.14
CA LEU A 446 -16.58 2.98 -37.86
C LEU A 446 -15.74 3.44 -39.06
N ARG A 447 -14.88 4.44 -38.88
CA ARG A 447 -13.98 4.83 -39.98
C ARG A 447 -12.91 3.76 -40.15
N GLU A 448 -12.94 3.08 -41.29
CA GLU A 448 -11.88 2.18 -41.73
C GLU A 448 -10.60 2.97 -42.02
N ARG A 449 -9.49 2.56 -41.42
CA ARG A 449 -8.16 3.07 -41.74
C ARG A 449 -7.20 1.91 -41.91
N GLN A 450 -6.65 1.78 -43.11
CA GLN A 450 -5.53 0.88 -43.33
C GLN A 450 -4.25 1.50 -42.80
N VAL A 451 -3.57 0.77 -41.93
CA VAL A 451 -2.26 1.12 -41.39
C VAL A 451 -1.26 0.10 -41.88
N THR A 452 -0.30 0.55 -42.67
CA THR A 452 0.80 -0.28 -43.16
C THR A 452 1.98 -0.15 -42.20
N TYR A 453 2.40 -1.26 -41.61
CA TYR A 453 3.56 -1.34 -40.72
C TYR A 453 4.85 -1.52 -41.52
N GLU A 454 5.99 -1.16 -40.92
CA GLU A 454 7.32 -1.21 -41.55
C GLU A 454 7.73 -2.62 -42.01
N ASN A 455 7.10 -3.68 -41.49
CA ASN A 455 7.29 -5.06 -41.93
C ASN A 455 6.41 -5.46 -43.14
N GLY A 456 5.70 -4.51 -43.76
CA GLY A 456 4.81 -4.75 -44.90
C GLY A 456 3.44 -5.30 -44.52
N ARG A 457 3.15 -5.51 -43.23
CA ARG A 457 1.81 -5.91 -42.76
C ARG A 457 0.86 -4.72 -42.89
N VAL A 458 -0.22 -4.90 -43.64
CA VAL A 458 -1.33 -3.94 -43.70
C VAL A 458 -2.39 -4.43 -42.72
N GLU A 459 -2.82 -3.57 -41.79
CA GLU A 459 -3.85 -3.87 -40.81
C GLU A 459 -4.95 -2.83 -40.90
N THR A 460 -6.19 -3.29 -40.90
CA THR A 460 -7.38 -2.46 -40.97
C THR A 460 -7.84 -2.09 -39.55
N LYS A 461 -7.83 -0.80 -39.23
CA LYS A 461 -8.26 -0.25 -37.92
C LYS A 461 -9.57 0.50 -38.04
N TYR A 462 -10.35 0.51 -36.95
CA TYR A 462 -11.66 1.14 -36.88
C TYR A 462 -11.73 2.15 -35.73
N ASP A 463 -12.18 3.38 -36.01
CA ASP A 463 -12.36 4.45 -35.01
C ASP A 463 -13.84 4.71 -34.72
N LEU A 464 -14.20 4.96 -33.44
CA LEU A 464 -15.48 5.60 -33.11
C LEU A 464 -15.39 7.10 -33.41
N VAL A 465 -16.13 7.55 -34.41
CA VAL A 465 -16.00 8.92 -34.91
C VAL A 465 -16.96 9.89 -34.23
N ASP A 466 -18.12 9.43 -33.73
CA ASP A 466 -19.20 10.32 -33.31
C ASP A 466 -20.10 9.74 -32.20
N ARG A 467 -20.17 10.45 -31.06
CA ARG A 467 -21.04 10.11 -29.92
C ARG A 467 -22.52 10.12 -30.31
N ASP A 468 -22.94 11.07 -31.14
CA ASP A 468 -24.34 11.23 -31.52
C ASP A 468 -24.76 10.16 -32.55
N ALA A 469 -23.83 9.73 -33.42
CA ALA A 469 -24.05 8.61 -34.34
C ALA A 469 -24.20 7.27 -33.59
N VAL A 470 -23.32 6.99 -32.62
CA VAL A 470 -23.42 5.78 -31.78
C VAL A 470 -24.68 5.78 -30.92
N THR A 471 -25.06 6.96 -30.39
CA THR A 471 -26.32 7.17 -29.67
C THR A 471 -27.52 6.82 -30.55
N THR A 472 -27.52 7.30 -31.80
CA THR A 472 -28.61 7.08 -32.75
C THR A 472 -28.72 5.62 -33.16
N TRP A 473 -27.60 4.95 -33.47
CA TRP A 473 -27.60 3.53 -33.84
C TRP A 473 -28.06 2.62 -32.69
N LEU A 474 -27.58 2.88 -31.47
CA LEU A 474 -28.02 2.15 -30.27
C LEU A 474 -29.52 2.30 -30.02
N ALA A 475 -30.09 3.48 -30.33
CA ALA A 475 -31.52 3.72 -30.21
C ALA A 475 -32.33 2.90 -31.23
N GLN A 476 -31.82 2.80 -32.46
CA GLN A 476 -32.45 2.09 -33.58
C GLN A 476 -32.41 0.57 -33.40
N HIS A 477 -31.28 0.03 -32.94
CA HIS A 477 -31.04 -1.42 -32.85
C HIS A 477 -31.33 -2.02 -31.46
N TRP A 478 -31.97 -1.23 -30.59
CA TRP A 478 -32.19 -1.56 -29.18
C TRP A 478 -32.98 -2.85 -28.94
N GLU A 479 -34.03 -3.10 -29.74
CA GLU A 479 -34.87 -4.29 -29.58
C GLU A 479 -34.20 -5.57 -30.11
N GLU A 480 -33.39 -5.47 -31.16
CA GLU A 480 -32.63 -6.59 -31.74
C GLU A 480 -31.52 -7.06 -30.81
N LEU A 481 -30.79 -6.12 -30.20
CA LEU A 481 -29.81 -6.42 -29.16
C LEU A 481 -30.43 -7.15 -27.96
N LYS A 482 -31.66 -6.77 -27.56
CA LYS A 482 -32.42 -7.48 -26.52
C LYS A 482 -32.91 -8.86 -26.97
N ALA A 483 -33.24 -9.04 -28.25
CA ALA A 483 -33.68 -10.31 -28.80
C ALA A 483 -32.54 -11.35 -28.83
N LEU A 484 -31.36 -10.96 -29.31
CA LEU A 484 -30.14 -11.78 -29.28
C LEU A 484 -29.75 -12.20 -27.85
N GLU A 485 -29.95 -11.31 -26.87
CA GLU A 485 -29.74 -11.64 -25.45
C GLU A 485 -30.74 -12.69 -24.93
N ARG A 486 -32.02 -12.53 -25.23
CA ARG A 486 -33.08 -13.47 -24.80
C ARG A 486 -32.89 -14.86 -25.38
N GLN A 487 -32.35 -14.95 -26.60
CA GLN A 487 -32.05 -16.20 -27.26
C GLN A 487 -30.93 -16.98 -26.55
N LYS A 488 -29.97 -16.27 -25.93
CA LYS A 488 -28.87 -16.89 -25.16
C LYS A 488 -29.26 -17.31 -23.74
N ARG A 489 -30.31 -16.74 -23.12
CA ARG A 489 -30.82 -17.25 -21.83
C ARG A 489 -31.48 -18.64 -21.93
N ARG A 490 -31.69 -19.13 -23.14
CA ARG A 490 -32.35 -20.41 -23.44
C ARG A 490 -31.36 -21.51 -23.85
N LEU A 491 -30.08 -21.18 -24.00
CA LEU A 491 -28.95 -22.09 -24.21
C LEU A 491 -28.10 -22.10 -22.94
#